data_AF-A0AAT9IIG4-F1
#
_entry.id   AF-A0AAT9IIG4-F1
#
_cell.length_a   1.000
_cell.length_b   1.000
_cell.length_c   1.000
_cell.angle_alpha   90.00
_cell.angle_beta   90.00
_cell.angle_gamma   90.00
#
_symmetry.space_group_name_H-M   'P 1'
#
loop_
_entity.id
_entity.type
_entity.pdbx_description
1 polymer ?
#
loop_
_entity_poly.entity_id
_entity_poly.type
_entity_poly.pdbx_seq_one_letter_code
_entity_poly.pdbx_strand_id
1 'polypeptide(L)' 'MTAQTDAAVSPMRAILDLVVRAGRGIRWYMTTLMGDTAYGTYVAHHRRVHPDEEPMTERQFWRQKMDDQDRNPGARCC' A
#
# COMPACT_ATOMS: atom_id res chain seq x y z
N MET A 1 -22.71 -35.50 -20.25
CA MET A 1 -22.57 -34.35 -21.17
C MET A 1 -22.20 -33.10 -20.37
N THR A 2 -21.06 -33.12 -19.65
CA THR A 2 -20.65 -32.08 -18.67
C THR A 2 -19.16 -31.73 -18.72
N ALA A 3 -18.32 -32.53 -19.38
CA ALA A 3 -16.87 -32.32 -19.45
C ALA A 3 -16.45 -31.08 -20.26
N GLN A 4 -17.31 -30.58 -21.16
CA GLN A 4 -16.99 -29.43 -22.01
C GLN A 4 -17.12 -28.09 -21.27
N THR A 5 -17.96 -28.03 -20.24
CA THR A 5 -18.16 -26.83 -19.41
C THR A 5 -16.95 -26.60 -18.49
N ASP A 6 -16.37 -27.65 -17.92
CA ASP A 6 -15.20 -27.55 -17.03
C ASP A 6 -13.92 -27.12 -17.77
N ALA A 7 -13.74 -27.57 -19.01
CA ALA A 7 -12.59 -27.24 -19.85
C ALA A 7 -12.56 -25.75 -20.26
N ALA A 8 -13.71 -25.11 -20.43
CA ALA A 8 -13.82 -23.68 -20.74
C ALA A 8 -13.74 -22.78 -19.50
N VAL A 9 -14.15 -23.28 -18.33
CA VAL A 9 -14.14 -22.53 -17.06
C VAL A 9 -12.73 -22.41 -16.47
N SER A 10 -11.86 -23.40 -16.70
CA SER A 10 -10.48 -23.39 -16.22
C SER A 10 -9.61 -22.24 -16.81
N PRO A 11 -9.58 -22.01 -18.15
CA PRO A 11 -8.84 -20.89 -18.70
C PRO A 11 -9.43 -19.53 -18.29
N MET A 12 -10.76 -19.42 -18.14
CA MET A 12 -11.40 -18.18 -17.66
C MET A 12 -10.99 -17.86 -16.22
N ARG A 13 -10.90 -18.85 -15.33
CA ARG A 13 -10.42 -18.67 -13.95
C ARG A 13 -8.93 -18.28 -13.93
N ALA A 14 -8.10 -18.91 -14.74
CA ALA A 14 -6.69 -18.56 -14.85
C ALA A 14 -6.49 -17.11 -15.33
N ILE A 15 -7.28 -16.67 -16.31
CA ILE A 15 -7.28 -15.28 -16.78
C ILE A 15 -7.75 -14.33 -15.66
N LEU A 16 -8.81 -14.68 -14.94
CA LEU A 16 -9.30 -13.88 -13.82
C LEU A 16 -8.23 -13.74 -12.72
N ASP A 17 -7.56 -14.82 -12.36
CA ASP A 17 -6.49 -14.81 -11.36
C ASP A 17 -5.32 -13.91 -11.79
N LEU A 18 -4.95 -13.94 -13.08
CA LEU A 18 -3.94 -13.06 -13.64
C LEU A 18 -4.37 -11.58 -13.56
N VAL A 19 -5.60 -11.27 -13.93
CA VAL A 19 -6.16 -9.91 -13.85
C VAL A 19 -6.19 -9.42 -12.41
N VAL A 20 -6.65 -10.25 -11.47
CA VAL A 20 -6.65 -9.92 -10.04
C VAL A 20 -5.24 -9.67 -9.52
N ARG A 21 -4.26 -10.49 -9.92
CA ARG A 21 -2.86 -10.33 -9.53
C ARG A 21 -2.26 -9.03 -10.09
N ALA A 22 -2.51 -8.74 -11.37
CA ALA A 22 -2.06 -7.51 -12.02
C ALA A 22 -2.70 -6.27 -11.36
N GLY A 23 -4.01 -6.30 -11.13
CA GLY A 23 -4.73 -5.22 -10.45
C GLY A 23 -4.22 -4.97 -9.04
N ARG A 24 -3.89 -6.02 -8.28
CA ARG A 24 -3.27 -5.89 -6.95
C ARG A 24 -1.89 -5.24 -7.02
N GLY A 25 -1.08 -5.60 -8.02
CA GLY A 25 0.23 -4.98 -8.24
C GLY A 25 0.13 -3.49 -8.59
N ILE A 26 -0.78 -3.13 -9.50
CA ILE A 26 -1.05 -1.73 -9.86
C ILE A 26 -1.52 -0.95 -8.63
N ARG A 27 -2.45 -1.49 -7.85
CA ARG A 27 -2.91 -0.84 -6.62
C ARG A 27 -1.76 -0.64 -5.64
N TRP A 28 -0.94 -1.66 -5.38
CA TRP A 28 0.22 -1.55 -4.51
C TRP A 28 1.18 -0.43 -4.98
N TYR A 29 1.49 -0.38 -6.28
CA TYR A 29 2.35 0.64 -6.85
C TYR A 29 1.77 2.05 -6.66
N MET A 30 0.49 2.25 -7.02
CA MET A 30 -0.18 3.54 -6.87
C MET A 30 -0.26 4.00 -5.42
N THR A 31 -0.66 3.13 -4.48
CA THR A 31 -0.74 3.48 -3.05
C THR A 31 0.62 3.76 -2.46
N THR A 32 1.67 3.09 -2.92
CA THR A 32 3.04 3.35 -2.49
C THR A 32 3.53 4.69 -3.02
N LEU A 33 3.27 4.98 -4.30
CA LEU A 33 3.66 6.24 -4.96
C LEU A 33 2.96 7.46 -4.34
N MET A 34 1.65 7.35 -4.07
CA MET A 34 0.87 8.42 -3.43
C MET A 34 1.22 8.61 -1.95
N GLY A 35 1.95 7.67 -1.34
CA GLY A 35 2.32 7.72 0.06
C GLY A 35 1.24 7.26 1.03
N ASP A 36 0.17 6.64 0.54
CA ASP A 36 -0.89 6.03 1.36
C ASP A 36 -0.33 4.94 2.29
N THR A 37 0.79 4.31 1.91
CA THR A 37 1.48 3.28 2.70
C THR A 37 2.46 3.84 3.74
N ALA A 38 2.58 5.16 3.87
CA ALA A 38 3.58 5.79 4.74
C ALA A 38 3.41 5.39 6.22
N TYR A 39 2.19 5.37 6.73
CA TYR A 39 1.93 4.97 8.11
C TYR A 39 2.27 3.49 8.36
N GLY A 40 1.84 2.60 7.47
CA GLY A 40 2.18 1.17 7.57
C GLY A 40 3.69 0.91 7.53
N THR A 41 4.41 1.67 6.70
CA THR A 41 5.88 1.63 6.64
C THR A 41 6.51 2.12 7.94
N TYR A 42 6.00 3.22 8.51
CA TYR A 42 6.42 3.73 9.82
C TYR A 42 6.23 2.68 10.91
N VAL A 43 5.05 2.05 11.01
CA VAL A 43 4.78 1.02 12.04
C VAL A 43 5.69 -0.20 11.85
N ALA A 44 5.91 -0.65 10.61
CA ALA A 44 6.81 -1.77 10.32
C ALA A 44 8.26 -1.46 10.71
N HIS A 45 8.72 -0.23 10.48
CA HIS A 45 10.02 0.24 10.92
C HIS A 45 10.08 0.37 12.45
N HIS A 46 9.06 0.97 13.07
CA HIS A 46 8.96 1.18 14.50
C HIS A 46 9.04 -0.13 15.25
N ARG A 47 8.26 -1.14 14.85
CA ARG A 47 8.29 -2.48 15.48
C ARG A 47 9.65 -3.18 15.36
N ARG A 48 10.46 -2.85 14.36
CA ARG A 48 11.80 -3.41 14.16
C ARG A 48 12.86 -2.70 15.00
N VAL A 49 12.75 -1.38 15.15
CA VAL A 49 13.75 -0.55 15.83
C VAL A 49 13.42 -0.34 17.31
N HIS A 50 12.13 -0.24 17.63
CA HIS A 50 11.57 0.02 18.95
C HIS A 50 10.49 -1.05 19.25
N PRO A 51 10.89 -2.31 19.55
CA PRO A 51 9.94 -3.39 19.81
C PRO A 51 9.15 -3.21 21.11
N ASP A 52 9.69 -2.47 22.08
CA ASP A 52 9.09 -2.28 23.41
C ASP A 52 8.25 -1.00 23.53
N GLU A 53 8.16 -0.20 22.47
CA GLU A 53 7.42 1.06 22.45
C GLU A 53 6.22 0.96 21.51
N GLU A 54 5.08 1.51 21.95
CA GLU A 54 3.88 1.55 21.12
C GLU A 54 4.04 2.63 20.04
N PRO A 55 3.83 2.30 18.74
CA PRO A 55 3.91 3.29 17.68
C PRO A 55 2.84 4.38 17.86
N MET A 56 3.12 5.57 17.32
CA MET A 56 2.15 6.66 17.26
C MET A 56 0.88 6.23 16.53
N THR A 57 -0.26 6.82 16.92
CA THR A 57 -1.50 6.65 16.16
C THR A 57 -1.37 7.26 14.76
N GLU A 58 -2.14 6.74 13.81
CA GLU A 58 -2.15 7.23 12.42
C GLU A 58 -2.40 8.74 12.32
N ARG A 59 -3.34 9.27 13.11
CA ARG A 59 -3.64 10.71 13.13
C ARG A 59 -2.45 11.55 13.63
N GLN A 60 -1.74 11.07 14.65
CA GLN A 60 -0.55 11.75 15.17
C GLN A 60 0.57 11.75 14.14
N PHE A 61 0.80 10.62 13.47
CA PHE A 61 1.78 10.50 12.40
C PHE A 61 1.54 11.51 11.28
N TRP A 62 0.31 11.60 10.77
CA TRP A 62 0.00 12.55 9.70
C TRP A 62 0.10 14.01 10.14
N ARG A 63 -0.31 14.34 11.37
CA ARG A 63 -0.13 15.68 11.92
C ARG A 63 1.35 16.06 11.97
N GLN A 64 2.18 15.21 12.58
CA GLN A 64 3.62 15.46 12.66
C GLN A 64 4.26 15.59 11.27
N LYS A 65 3.86 14.74 10.32
CA LYS A 65 4.36 14.82 8.94
C LYS A 65 4.02 16.14 8.25
N MET A 66 2.81 16.66 8.44
CA MET A 66 2.42 17.98 7.92
C MET A 66 3.19 19.10 8.63
N ASP A 67 3.31 19.04 9.96
CA ASP A 67 4.09 20.02 10.73
C ASP A 67 5.56 20.04 10.30
N ASP A 68 6.13 18.88 9.94
CA ASP A 68 7.49 18.76 9.42
C ASP A 68 7.63 19.36 8.02
N GLN A 69 6.62 19.22 7.17
CA GLN A 69 6.56 19.84 5.84
C GLN A 69 6.37 21.36 5.90
N ASP A 70 5.59 21.84 6.85
CA ASP A 70 5.38 23.27 7.08
C ASP A 70 6.62 23.93 7.70
N ARG A 71 7.33 23.22 8.59
CA ARG A 71 8.60 23.69 9.17
C ARG A 71 9.77 23.62 8.18
N ASN A 72 9.78 22.62 7.31
CA ASN A 72 10.79 22.43 6.29
C ASN A 72 10.14 22.45 4.89
N PRO A 73 9.56 23.58 4.48
CA PRO A 73 9.18 23.74 3.10
C PRO A 73 10.50 23.65 2.32
N GLY A 74 10.64 22.69 1.42
CA GLY A 74 11.88 22.52 0.65
C GLY A 74 12.22 23.74 -0.20
N ALA A 75 12.94 23.54 -1.32
CA ALA A 75 13.09 24.61 -2.30
C ALA A 75 11.71 24.98 -2.90
N ARG A 76 10.98 25.89 -2.26
CA ARG A 76 9.82 26.54 -2.87
C ARG A 76 10.40 27.57 -3.82
N CYS A 77 9.97 27.53 -5.07
CA CYS A 77 10.16 28.66 -5.96
C CYS A 77 9.33 29.80 -5.38
N CYS A 78 9.98 30.66 -4.59
CA CYS A 78 9.53 32.03 -4.42
C CYS A 78 9.72 32.80 -5.72
#